data_AF-A0A2K5ZBV3-F1
#
_entry.id   AF-A0A2K5ZBV3-F1
#
_cell.length_a   1.000
_cell.length_b   1.000
_cell.length_c   1.000
_cell.angle_alpha   90.00
_cell.angle_beta   90.00
_cell.angle_gamma   90.00
#
_symmetry.space_group_name_H-M   'P 1'
#
loop_
_entity.id
_entity.type
_entity.pdbx_description
1 polymer ?
#
loop_
_entity_poly.entity_id
_entity_poly.type
_entity_poly.pdbx_seq_one_letter_code
_entity_poly.pdbx_strand_id
1 'polypeptide(L)'
;MATVQQLDGRWRLVESKGFDECMKELGVGIALRKMGAMFSCTLGEKFEETTANGRKTQTVCNFTDGALVQHQEWNGKESTITRKLKDGKLVVDCVMNNVTCTRIYEKVE
;
A
#
# COMPACT_ATOMS: atom_id res chain seq x y z
N MET A 1 18.20 -10.81 9.63
CA MET A 1 16.78 -10.41 9.78
C MET A 1 16.49 -9.36 8.73
N ALA A 2 15.30 -9.38 8.11
CA ALA A 2 14.90 -8.32 7.19
C ALA A 2 14.67 -7.01 7.99
N THR A 3 14.97 -5.87 7.39
CA THR A 3 14.78 -4.55 8.01
C THR A 3 14.03 -3.62 7.07
N VAL A 4 13.34 -2.62 7.64
CA VAL A 4 12.55 -1.66 6.85
C VAL A 4 13.40 -0.88 5.85
N GLN A 5 14.67 -0.59 6.19
CA GLN A 5 15.61 0.12 5.31
C GLN A 5 15.87 -0.62 3.99
N GLN A 6 15.64 -1.94 3.92
CA GLN A 6 15.81 -2.67 2.67
C GLN A 6 14.79 -2.22 1.59
N LEU A 7 13.65 -1.68 2.02
CA LEU A 7 12.62 -1.13 1.13
C LEU A 7 13.01 0.26 0.56
N ASP A 8 14.08 0.87 1.05
CA ASP A 8 14.50 2.20 0.62
C ASP A 8 14.96 2.21 -0.84
N GLY A 9 14.54 3.27 -1.53
CA GLY A 9 14.88 3.53 -2.92
C GLY A 9 13.66 3.89 -3.75
N ARG A 10 13.92 4.16 -5.04
CA ARG A 10 12.88 4.42 -6.02
C ARG A 10 12.49 3.11 -6.69
N TRP A 11 11.20 2.90 -6.86
CA TRP A 11 10.65 1.65 -7.41
C TRP A 11 9.74 1.97 -8.60
N ARG A 12 9.90 1.23 -9.70
CA ARG A 12 9.07 1.35 -10.91
C ARG A 12 8.12 0.16 -11.00
N LEU A 13 6.84 0.45 -11.16
CA LEU A 13 5.82 -0.57 -11.38
C LEU A 13 6.12 -1.34 -12.67
N VAL A 14 6.11 -2.68 -12.62
CA VAL A 14 6.29 -3.56 -13.79
C VAL A 14 5.15 -4.55 -13.98
N GLU A 15 4.41 -4.88 -12.92
CA GLU A 15 3.25 -5.78 -12.99
C GLU A 15 2.15 -5.33 -12.02
N SER A 16 0.89 -5.49 -12.41
CA SER A 16 -0.27 -5.18 -11.56
C SER A 16 -1.42 -6.14 -11.89
N LYS A 17 -1.91 -6.85 -10.88
CA LYS A 17 -3.03 -7.80 -10.95
C LYS A 17 -4.08 -7.45 -9.90
N GLY A 18 -5.37 -7.49 -10.23
CA GLY A 18 -6.46 -7.25 -9.28
C GLY A 18 -6.69 -5.79 -8.87
N PHE A 19 -5.92 -4.84 -9.44
CA PHE A 19 -5.97 -3.42 -9.04
C PHE A 19 -7.31 -2.79 -9.37
N ASP A 20 -7.89 -3.10 -10.53
CA ASP A 20 -9.16 -2.52 -10.95
C ASP A 20 -10.32 -3.00 -10.08
N GLU A 21 -10.32 -4.27 -9.68
CA GLU A 21 -11.27 -4.86 -8.75
C GLU A 21 -11.15 -4.23 -7.37
N CYS A 22 -9.92 -4.10 -6.85
CA CYS A 22 -9.66 -3.43 -5.58
C CYS A 22 -10.13 -1.97 -5.61
N MET A 23 -9.88 -1.25 -6.69
CA MET A 23 -10.33 0.15 -6.85
C MET A 23 -11.84 0.27 -6.94
N LYS A 24 -12.54 -0.68 -7.58
CA LYS A 24 -14.01 -0.74 -7.57
C LYS A 24 -14.55 -0.98 -6.16
N GLU A 25 -13.94 -1.89 -5.41
CA GLU A 25 -14.32 -2.20 -4.02
C GLU A 25 -14.11 -1.00 -3.08
N LEU A 26 -13.04 -0.24 -3.31
CA LEU A 26 -12.76 1.03 -2.64
C LEU A 26 -13.75 2.15 -3.02
N GLY A 27 -14.64 1.93 -3.99
CA GLY A 27 -15.59 2.92 -4.50
C GLY A 27 -14.95 4.00 -5.37
N VAL A 28 -13.81 3.71 -6.00
CA VAL A 28 -13.04 4.71 -6.76
C VAL A 28 -13.50 4.78 -8.22
N GLY A 29 -14.00 5.95 -8.61
CA GLY A 29 -14.31 6.26 -10.01
C GLY A 29 -13.06 6.28 -10.91
N ILE A 30 -13.26 6.08 -12.22
CA ILE A 30 -12.18 5.93 -13.22
C ILE A 30 -11.19 7.11 -13.20
N ALA A 31 -11.65 8.33 -12.86
CA ALA A 31 -10.83 9.54 -12.86
C ALA A 31 -9.72 9.59 -11.78
N LEU A 32 -9.86 8.85 -10.67
CA LEU A 32 -8.94 8.92 -9.52
C LEU A 32 -7.82 7.86 -9.55
N ARG A 33 -7.77 7.00 -10.58
CA ARG A 33 -6.79 5.89 -10.66
C ARG A 33 -5.34 6.32 -10.92
N LYS A 34 -5.05 7.62 -11.04
CA LYS A 34 -3.74 8.15 -11.48
C LYS A 34 -2.95 8.94 -10.43
N MET A 35 -3.42 9.05 -9.19
CA MET A 35 -2.66 9.75 -8.13
C MET A 35 -1.90 8.76 -7.25
N GLY A 36 -0.63 9.04 -6.96
CA GLY A 36 0.14 8.35 -5.94
C GLY A 36 0.01 9.10 -4.62
N ALA A 37 -0.31 8.42 -3.53
CA ALA A 37 -0.28 9.02 -2.20
C ALA A 37 1.18 9.10 -1.72
N MET A 38 1.58 10.26 -1.22
CA MET A 38 2.84 10.45 -0.50
C MET A 38 2.49 10.81 0.94
N PHE A 39 2.99 10.03 1.89
CA PHE A 39 2.77 10.26 3.32
C PHE A 39 4.08 10.03 4.09
N SER A 40 4.14 10.56 5.31
CA SER A 40 5.21 10.31 6.29
C SER A 40 4.57 9.87 7.59
N CYS A 41 5.15 8.87 8.26
CA CYS A 41 4.64 8.34 9.52
C CYS A 41 5.78 7.83 10.41
N THR A 42 5.55 7.79 11.71
CA THR A 42 6.33 6.98 12.64
C THR A 42 5.76 5.57 12.68
N LEU A 43 6.62 4.54 12.65
CA LEU A 43 6.16 3.15 12.79
C LEU A 43 5.50 2.94 14.16
N GLY A 44 4.35 2.28 14.17
CA GLY A 44 3.56 2.02 15.38
C GLY A 44 2.64 3.15 15.83
N GLU A 45 2.72 4.34 15.23
CA GLU A 45 1.88 5.48 15.59
C GLU A 45 0.73 5.66 14.59
N LYS A 46 -0.49 5.87 15.12
CA LYS A 46 -1.67 6.20 14.31
C LYS A 46 -1.57 7.65 13.81
N PHE A 47 -1.88 7.87 12.53
CA PHE A 47 -1.90 9.20 11.91
C PHE A 47 -3.08 9.35 10.93
N GLU A 48 -3.44 10.59 10.59
CA GLU A 48 -4.40 10.87 9.52
C GLU A 48 -3.69 10.78 8.17
N GLU A 49 -4.13 9.85 7.33
CA GLU A 49 -3.65 9.72 5.95
C GLU A 49 -4.72 10.23 4.99
N THR A 50 -4.36 11.18 4.13
CA THR A 50 -5.14 11.48 2.93
C THR A 50 -4.64 10.58 1.80
N THR A 51 -5.41 9.54 1.52
CA THR A 51 -5.09 8.56 0.46
C THR A 51 -5.24 9.18 -0.93
N ALA A 52 -4.67 8.53 -1.95
CA ALA A 52 -4.64 9.05 -3.32
C ALA A 52 -6.04 9.29 -3.95
N ASN A 53 -7.05 8.56 -3.49
CA ASN A 53 -8.44 8.72 -3.92
C ASN A 53 -9.23 9.69 -3.02
N GLY A 54 -8.55 10.46 -2.16
CA GLY A 54 -9.13 11.52 -1.35
C GLY A 54 -9.78 11.07 -0.03
N ARG A 55 -9.72 9.78 0.33
CA ARG A 55 -10.22 9.34 1.64
C ARG A 55 -9.27 9.78 2.74
N LYS A 56 -9.82 10.33 3.81
CA LYS A 56 -9.15 10.49 5.10
C LYS A 56 -9.31 9.20 5.89
N THR A 57 -8.19 8.55 6.21
CA THR A 57 -8.16 7.30 6.97
C THR A 57 -7.36 7.49 8.25
N GLN A 58 -7.71 6.75 9.29
CA GLN A 58 -6.79 6.54 10.41
C GLN A 58 -5.86 5.39 10.02
N THR A 59 -4.57 5.68 9.87
CA THR A 59 -3.59 4.72 9.36
C THR A 59 -2.53 4.45 10.41
N VAL A 60 -2.05 3.20 10.47
CA VAL A 60 -0.84 2.82 11.21
C VAL A 60 0.05 1.95 10.34
N CYS A 61 1.36 2.23 10.37
CA CYS A 61 2.37 1.45 9.67
C CYS A 61 3.22 0.68 10.67
N ASN A 62 3.37 -0.63 10.49
CA ASN A 62 4.21 -1.49 11.30
C ASN A 62 5.16 -2.28 10.41
N PHE A 63 6.34 -2.62 10.91
CA PHE A 63 7.25 -3.54 10.23
C PHE A 63 7.30 -4.86 11.00
N THR A 64 6.67 -5.90 10.45
CA THR A 64 6.49 -7.21 11.10
C THR A 64 6.80 -8.31 10.10
N ASP A 65 7.52 -9.34 10.52
CA ASP A 65 7.87 -10.51 9.70
C ASP A 65 8.51 -10.17 8.34
N GLY A 66 9.33 -9.11 8.32
CA GLY A 66 10.02 -8.65 7.11
C GLY A 66 9.15 -7.91 6.10
N ALA A 67 7.94 -7.52 6.50
CA ALA A 67 7.02 -6.74 5.68
C ALA A 67 6.62 -5.44 6.36
N LEU A 68 6.52 -4.36 5.57
CA LEU A 68 5.88 -3.11 6.00
C LEU A 68 4.38 -3.24 5.78
N VAL A 69 3.63 -3.29 6.87
CA VAL A 69 2.18 -3.43 6.93
C VAL A 69 1.56 -2.08 7.25
N GLN A 70 0.82 -1.53 6.30
CA GLN A 70 0.03 -0.32 6.44
C GLN A 70 -1.44 -0.71 6.57
N HIS A 71 -2.03 -0.44 7.73
CA HIS A 71 -3.44 -0.70 8.00
C HIS A 71 -4.21 0.62 8.00
N GLN A 72 -5.28 0.70 7.20
CA GLN A 72 -6.11 1.90 7.01
C GLN A 72 -7.54 1.61 7.48
N GLU A 73 -8.09 2.47 8.34
CA GLU A 73 -9.48 2.42 8.80
C GLU A 73 -10.23 3.71 8.43
N TRP A 74 -11.45 3.60 7.90
CA TRP A 74 -12.34 4.73 7.65
C TRP A 74 -13.81 4.29 7.57
N ASN A 75 -14.73 5.04 8.18
CA ASN A 75 -16.18 4.81 8.08
C ASN A 75 -16.60 3.34 8.33
N GLY A 76 -15.96 2.65 9.28
CA GLY A 76 -16.22 1.23 9.59
C GLY A 76 -15.70 0.24 8.53
N LYS A 77 -14.91 0.69 7.56
CA LYS A 77 -14.18 -0.13 6.58
C LYS A 77 -12.70 -0.16 6.92
N GLU A 78 -12.04 -1.23 6.48
CA GLU A 78 -10.60 -1.40 6.60
C GLU A 78 -9.96 -1.82 5.27
N SER A 79 -8.68 -1.52 5.12
CA SER A 79 -7.82 -2.02 4.03
C SER A 79 -6.42 -2.21 4.57
N THR A 80 -5.74 -3.26 4.10
CA THR A 80 -4.35 -3.53 4.46
C THR A 80 -3.47 -3.52 3.22
N ILE A 81 -2.37 -2.78 3.28
CA ILE A 81 -1.34 -2.72 2.24
C ILE A 81 -0.04 -3.30 2.83
N THR A 82 0.47 -4.35 2.24
CA THR A 82 1.70 -5.03 2.67
C THR A 82 2.78 -4.84 1.62
N ARG A 83 3.98 -4.42 2.04
CA ARG A 83 5.15 -4.25 1.18
C ARG A 83 6.27 -5.15 1.67
N LYS A 84 6.78 -6.02 0.79
CA LYS A 84 7.87 -6.95 1.10
C LYS A 84 8.83 -7.06 -0.07
N LEU A 85 10.09 -7.36 0.22
CA LEU A 85 11.03 -7.75 -0.82
C LEU A 85 10.92 -9.24 -1.11
N LYS A 86 10.88 -9.57 -2.39
CA LYS A 86 10.98 -10.95 -2.88
C LYS A 86 11.83 -10.94 -4.14
N ASP A 87 12.93 -11.70 -4.12
CA ASP A 87 13.84 -11.86 -5.27
C ASP A 87 14.32 -10.51 -5.84
N GLY A 88 14.64 -9.55 -4.95
CA GLY A 88 15.08 -8.20 -5.32
C GLY A 88 13.98 -7.26 -5.83
N LYS A 89 12.73 -7.74 -5.93
CA LYS A 89 11.56 -6.95 -6.34
C LYS A 89 10.75 -6.53 -5.12
N LEU A 90 10.17 -5.34 -5.19
CA LEU A 90 9.19 -4.88 -4.21
C LEU A 90 7.82 -5.41 -4.59
N VAL A 91 7.27 -6.30 -3.76
CA VAL A 91 5.92 -6.85 -3.91
C VAL A 91 5.00 -6.09 -2.97
N VAL A 92 3.95 -5.50 -3.54
CA VAL A 92 2.92 -4.73 -2.83
C VAL A 92 1.59 -5.44 -2.98
N ASP A 93 1.09 -5.99 -1.88
CA ASP A 93 -0.21 -6.61 -1.79
C ASP A 93 -1.19 -5.64 -1.11
N CYS A 94 -2.40 -5.50 -1.63
CA CYS A 94 -3.49 -4.72 -1.04
C CYS A 94 -4.71 -5.62 -0.88
N VAL A 95 -5.32 -5.64 0.29
CA VAL A 95 -6.51 -6.44 0.60
C VAL A 95 -7.59 -5.55 1.18
N MET A 96 -8.79 -5.63 0.61
CA MET A 96 -10.01 -5.01 1.13
C MET A 96 -11.20 -5.94 0.87
N ASN A 97 -11.99 -6.26 1.90
CA ASN A 97 -13.18 -7.11 1.77
C ASN A 97 -12.96 -8.41 0.97
N ASN A 98 -11.83 -9.11 1.20
CA ASN A 98 -11.39 -10.29 0.45
C ASN A 98 -10.99 -10.06 -1.03
N VAL A 99 -11.04 -8.83 -1.53
CA VAL A 99 -10.50 -8.46 -2.84
C VAL A 99 -9.02 -8.14 -2.69
N THR A 100 -8.19 -8.84 -3.45
CA THR A 100 -6.74 -8.71 -3.40
C THR A 100 -6.20 -8.09 -4.69
N CYS A 101 -5.27 -7.15 -4.53
CA CYS A 101 -4.46 -6.59 -5.60
C CYS A 101 -2.98 -6.84 -5.30
N THR A 102 -2.24 -7.35 -6.28
CA THR A 102 -0.77 -7.51 -6.19
C THR A 102 -0.10 -6.66 -7.26
N ARG A 103 0.88 -5.86 -6.84
CA ARG A 103 1.70 -5.02 -7.71
C ARG A 103 3.17 -5.33 -7.48
N ILE A 104 3.92 -5.50 -8.56
CA ILE A 104 5.35 -5.80 -8.52
C ILE A 104 6.11 -4.61 -9.07
N TYR A 105 7.16 -4.23 -8.35
CA TYR A 105 8.03 -3.13 -8.72
C TYR A 105 9.50 -3.58 -8.78
N GLU A 106 10.23 -3.00 -9.71
CA GLU A 106 11.68 -3.13 -9.84
C GLU A 106 12.38 -1.88 -9.33
N LYS A 107 13.56 -2.04 -8.74
CA LYS A 107 14.36 -0.92 -8.24
C LYS A 107 14.83 -0.06 -9.42
N VAL A 108 14.72 1.25 -9.28
CA VAL A 108 15.23 2.23 -10.24
C VAL A 108 16.57 2.72 -9.71
N GLU A 109 17.60 2.62 -10.55
CA GLU A 109 18.91 3.24 -10.32
C GLU A 109 18.84 4.77 -10.37
#